data_AF-A0A955UDX0-F1
#
_entry.id   AF-A0A955UDX0-F1
#
_cell.length_a   1.000
_cell.length_b   1.000
_cell.length_c   1.000
_cell.angle_alpha   90.00
_cell.angle_beta   90.00
_cell.angle_gamma   90.00
#
_symmetry.space_group_name_H-M   'P 1'
#
loop_
_entity.id
_entity.type
_entity.pdbx_description
1 polymer ?
#
loop_
_entity_poly.entity_id
_entity_poly.type
_entity_poly.pdbx_seq_one_letter_code
_entity_poly.pdbx_strand_id
1 'polypeptide(L)'
;MPEPRPEDALVWSRDGTPPSRALALPKPPATTRRKRRNPMEPRADWHPLIIGAKPLFEAGRLSYHAGYLKPAKKLLVDLAVTKTGLDRALSFANQLFLAFGASSHRVLIAPNTQQFHRADVDERENPGKNRSYNNLWSPLRCTVVYIGTVAIGLTVIEMSEEVEARYVAGEYVRVSDYIPKRRGRYALDDGWTSKREFPSGRLCLQAYSPYWLAKWTQQWRETRDHDIVGRIPTIIRELEKAASEVARLVEEGERRAELERQRWAAQQEQWRREEAEKRAAKAIQESKEELLEIIETWATSKRLEEFFADTEQRLANFPNDERKDTMDRLKRARKLIGSIDALDQFESWKAPEDR
;
A
#
# COMPACT_ATOMS: atom_id res chain seq x y z
N MET A 1 -15.21 33.96 -15.13
CA MET A 1 -15.15 32.50 -15.19
C MET A 1 -15.54 31.94 -13.83
N PRO A 2 -16.30 30.84 -13.73
CA PRO A 2 -16.54 30.17 -12.45
C PRO A 2 -15.24 29.57 -11.89
N GLU A 3 -15.13 29.43 -10.57
CA GLU A 3 -13.99 28.72 -9.97
C GLU A 3 -13.97 27.24 -10.40
N PRO A 4 -12.77 26.68 -10.66
CA PRO A 4 -12.63 25.28 -11.04
C PRO A 4 -13.00 24.37 -9.88
N ARG A 5 -13.74 23.30 -10.18
CA ARG A 5 -14.20 22.36 -9.17
C ARG A 5 -13.14 21.30 -8.88
N PRO A 6 -13.18 20.60 -7.72
CA PRO A 6 -12.18 19.60 -7.35
C PRO A 6 -11.96 18.49 -8.38
N GLU A 7 -12.99 18.21 -9.18
CA GLU A 7 -13.00 17.19 -10.23
C GLU A 7 -12.42 17.66 -11.58
N ASP A 8 -12.26 18.97 -11.79
CA ASP A 8 -11.82 19.50 -13.08
C ASP A 8 -10.30 19.28 -13.24
N ALA A 9 -9.92 18.70 -14.38
CA ALA A 9 -8.51 18.51 -14.72
C ALA A 9 -7.86 19.86 -15.01
N LEU A 10 -7.32 20.48 -13.97
CA LEU A 10 -6.71 21.81 -14.01
C LEU A 10 -5.35 21.85 -14.72
N VAL A 11 -4.70 20.70 -14.88
CA VAL A 11 -3.38 20.56 -15.52
C VAL A 11 -3.40 19.32 -16.39
N TRP A 12 -3.04 19.48 -17.66
CA TRP A 12 -2.83 18.37 -18.59
C TRP A 12 -1.41 17.84 -18.40
N SER A 13 -1.26 16.55 -18.09
CA SER A 13 0.04 15.86 -18.01
C SER A 13 0.15 14.89 -19.17
N ARG A 14 1.23 15.02 -19.95
CA ARG A 14 1.46 14.26 -21.19
C ARG A 14 1.73 12.76 -20.93
N ASP A 15 2.18 12.42 -19.72
CA ASP A 15 2.70 11.09 -19.39
C ASP A 15 1.80 10.30 -18.42
N GLY A 16 0.58 10.77 -18.15
CA GLY A 16 -0.35 10.10 -17.23
C GLY A 16 0.06 10.15 -15.75
N THR A 17 1.20 10.77 -15.43
CA THR A 17 1.62 11.11 -14.07
C THR A 17 0.68 12.17 -13.50
N PRO A 18 0.05 11.93 -12.34
CA PRO A 18 -0.81 12.91 -11.72
C PRO A 18 0.02 14.17 -11.37
N PRO A 19 -0.49 15.38 -11.67
CA PRO A 19 0.22 16.61 -11.34
C PRO A 19 0.38 16.71 -9.83
N SER A 20 1.62 16.90 -9.38
CA SER A 20 2.00 17.09 -7.97
C SER A 20 1.62 18.49 -7.49
N ARG A 21 0.31 18.80 -7.44
CA ARG A 21 -0.18 19.95 -6.69
C ARG A 21 -0.87 19.44 -5.43
N ALA A 22 -0.51 19.98 -4.28
CA ALA A 22 -1.27 19.79 -3.04
C ALA A 22 -2.71 20.23 -3.31
N LEU A 23 -3.62 19.26 -3.41
CA LEU A 23 -5.04 19.54 -3.56
C LEU A 23 -5.51 20.25 -2.30
N ALA A 24 -6.36 21.27 -2.46
CA ALA A 24 -6.97 21.92 -1.32
C ALA A 24 -7.74 20.89 -0.49
N LEU A 25 -7.66 21.00 0.84
CA LEU A 25 -8.37 20.11 1.74
C LEU A 25 -9.88 20.10 1.40
N PRO A 26 -10.53 18.94 1.49
CA PRO A 26 -11.95 18.83 1.23
C PRO A 26 -12.71 19.70 2.24
N LYS A 27 -13.40 20.71 1.73
CA LYS A 27 -14.30 21.57 2.49
C LYS A 27 -15.72 21.01 2.42
N PRO A 28 -16.45 21.00 3.55
CA PRO A 28 -17.86 20.66 3.54
C PRO A 28 -18.63 21.60 2.62
N PRO A 29 -19.81 21.20 2.12
CA PRO A 29 -20.64 22.09 1.32
C PRO A 29 -20.89 23.38 2.10
N ALA A 30 -20.52 24.52 1.52
CA ALA A 30 -20.96 25.81 2.06
C ALA A 30 -22.49 25.82 2.07
N THR A 31 -23.08 26.36 3.15
CA THR A 31 -24.53 26.58 3.32
C THR A 31 -25.04 27.59 2.28
N THR A 32 -25.00 27.21 1.02
CA THR A 32 -25.55 27.99 -0.08
C THR A 32 -27.05 27.74 -0.11
N ARG A 33 -27.83 28.83 -0.07
CA ARG A 33 -29.28 28.77 -0.31
C ARG A 33 -29.52 27.94 -1.55
N ARG A 34 -30.31 26.86 -1.43
CA ARG A 34 -30.79 26.05 -2.57
C ARG A 34 -31.26 27.01 -3.67
N LYS A 35 -30.48 27.16 -4.73
CA LYS A 35 -30.90 27.94 -5.89
C LYS A 35 -32.20 27.34 -6.41
N ARG A 36 -33.21 28.18 -6.67
CA ARG A 36 -34.47 27.75 -7.27
C ARG A 36 -34.16 27.02 -8.58
N ARG A 37 -34.74 25.82 -8.72
CA ARG A 37 -34.55 24.93 -9.87
C ARG A 37 -35.04 25.61 -11.15
N ASN A 38 -34.23 25.57 -12.20
CA ASN A 38 -34.75 25.66 -13.57
C ASN A 38 -35.35 24.29 -13.96
N PRO A 39 -36.40 24.25 -14.80
CA PRO A 39 -36.95 22.99 -15.29
C PRO A 39 -35.86 22.27 -16.09
N MET A 40 -35.54 21.05 -15.65
CA MET A 40 -34.42 20.24 -16.12
C MET A 40 -34.79 19.57 -17.45
N GLU A 41 -33.84 19.48 -18.38
CA GLU A 41 -33.93 18.69 -19.61
C GLU A 41 -34.40 17.25 -19.32
N PRO A 42 -35.06 16.57 -20.30
CA PRO A 42 -35.56 15.22 -20.14
C PRO A 42 -34.46 14.31 -19.56
N ARG A 43 -34.76 13.73 -18.40
CA ARG A 43 -33.81 12.88 -17.67
C ARG A 43 -33.52 11.65 -18.51
N ALA A 44 -32.25 11.36 -18.75
CA ALA A 44 -31.86 10.05 -19.22
C ALA A 44 -32.35 9.00 -18.19
N ASP A 45 -33.00 7.94 -18.66
CA ASP A 45 -33.47 6.85 -17.81
C ASP A 45 -32.31 6.12 -17.09
N TRP A 46 -31.10 6.24 -17.65
CA TRP A 46 -29.88 5.61 -17.16
C TRP A 46 -28.74 6.61 -16.95
N HIS A 47 -28.08 6.51 -15.80
CA HIS A 47 -26.89 7.27 -15.47
C HIS A 47 -25.71 6.84 -16.37
N PRO A 48 -24.87 7.78 -16.87
CA PRO A 48 -23.78 7.46 -17.80
C PRO A 48 -22.79 6.39 -17.33
N LEU A 49 -22.59 6.26 -16.02
CA LEU A 49 -21.71 5.22 -15.43
C LEU A 49 -22.28 3.80 -15.51
N ILE A 50 -23.59 3.67 -15.70
CA ILE A 50 -24.29 2.37 -15.70
C ILE A 50 -24.48 1.86 -17.14
N ILE A 51 -24.57 2.77 -18.11
CA ILE A 51 -24.74 2.43 -19.53
C ILE A 51 -23.58 1.53 -19.99
N GLY A 52 -23.92 0.33 -20.50
CA GLY A 52 -22.94 -0.63 -21.00
C GLY A 52 -22.14 -1.37 -19.91
N ALA A 53 -22.43 -1.17 -18.62
CA ALA A 53 -21.70 -1.84 -17.54
C ALA A 53 -21.98 -3.35 -17.49
N LYS A 54 -23.25 -3.77 -17.66
CA LYS A 54 -23.68 -5.18 -17.57
C LYS A 54 -22.81 -6.18 -18.35
N PRO A 55 -22.61 -6.03 -19.68
CA PRO A 55 -21.81 -6.99 -20.43
C PRO A 55 -20.34 -7.03 -19.99
N LEU A 56 -19.80 -5.93 -19.45
CA LEU A 56 -18.42 -5.88 -18.95
C LEU A 56 -18.25 -6.65 -17.63
N PHE A 57 -19.30 -6.70 -16.81
CA PHE A 57 -19.38 -7.54 -15.62
C PHE A 57 -19.51 -9.02 -15.97
N GLU A 58 -20.37 -9.36 -16.93
CA GLU A 58 -20.63 -10.74 -17.32
C GLU A 58 -19.49 -11.40 -18.10
N ALA A 59 -18.69 -10.62 -18.85
CA ALA A 59 -17.50 -11.12 -19.55
C ALA A 59 -16.33 -11.49 -18.61
N GLY A 60 -16.49 -11.28 -17.32
CA GLY A 60 -15.49 -11.51 -16.29
C GLY A 60 -15.33 -12.97 -15.85
N ARG A 61 -14.46 -13.17 -14.85
CA ARG A 61 -14.33 -14.44 -14.12
C ARG A 61 -15.26 -14.44 -12.91
N LEU A 62 -15.37 -15.55 -12.20
CA LEU A 62 -16.07 -15.65 -10.92
C LEU A 62 -15.08 -15.72 -9.76
N SER A 63 -15.50 -15.27 -8.58
CA SER A 63 -14.80 -15.52 -7.33
C SER A 63 -14.93 -17.00 -6.95
N TYR A 64 -13.93 -17.50 -6.23
CA TYR A 64 -13.96 -18.84 -5.67
C TYR A 64 -15.12 -18.99 -4.66
N HIS A 65 -15.76 -20.16 -4.68
CA HIS A 65 -16.87 -20.57 -3.81
C HIS A 65 -18.21 -19.84 -4.04
N ALA A 66 -18.28 -18.52 -3.78
CA ALA A 66 -19.56 -17.80 -3.73
C ALA A 66 -20.03 -17.21 -5.08
N GLY A 67 -19.19 -17.27 -6.13
CA GLY A 67 -19.60 -16.94 -7.49
C GLY A 67 -19.82 -15.45 -7.76
N TYR A 68 -19.16 -14.55 -7.02
CA TYR A 68 -19.20 -13.12 -7.29
C TYR A 68 -18.47 -12.78 -8.59
N LEU A 69 -18.99 -11.82 -9.34
CA LEU A 69 -18.42 -11.42 -10.63
C LEU A 69 -17.08 -10.71 -10.44
N LYS A 70 -16.13 -10.98 -11.34
CA LYS A 70 -14.85 -10.32 -11.47
C LYS A 70 -14.71 -9.78 -12.89
N PRO A 71 -15.19 -8.56 -13.17
CA PRO A 71 -15.19 -7.99 -14.51
C PRO A 71 -13.81 -8.00 -15.15
N ALA A 72 -13.77 -8.16 -16.47
CA ALA A 72 -12.52 -8.12 -17.24
C ALA A 72 -11.90 -6.71 -17.29
N LYS A 73 -12.73 -5.67 -17.10
CA LYS A 73 -12.32 -4.26 -17.07
C LYS A 73 -12.36 -3.72 -15.65
N LYS A 74 -11.39 -2.87 -15.29
CA LYS A 74 -11.25 -2.32 -13.93
C LYS A 74 -11.80 -0.91 -13.74
N LEU A 75 -12.14 -0.19 -14.81
CA LEU A 75 -12.75 1.15 -14.75
C LEU A 75 -14.27 1.04 -14.82
N LEU A 76 -14.85 0.48 -13.77
CA LEU A 76 -16.28 0.23 -13.63
C LEU A 76 -16.78 0.75 -12.28
N VAL A 77 -18.10 0.83 -12.16
CA VAL A 77 -18.78 1.12 -10.89
C VAL A 77 -18.44 0.04 -9.87
N ASP A 78 -18.29 0.42 -8.60
CA ASP A 78 -17.89 -0.52 -7.54
C ASP A 78 -19.08 -1.39 -7.09
N LEU A 79 -19.17 -2.58 -7.69
CA LEU A 79 -20.24 -3.57 -7.44
C LEU A 79 -19.64 -4.93 -7.05
N ALA A 80 -19.88 -5.39 -5.83
CA ALA A 80 -19.55 -6.74 -5.39
C ALA A 80 -20.80 -7.63 -5.45
N VAL A 81 -21.09 -8.17 -6.63
CA VAL A 81 -22.36 -8.89 -6.89
C VAL A 81 -22.16 -10.15 -7.72
N THR A 82 -23.10 -11.08 -7.64
CA THR A 82 -23.16 -12.30 -8.44
C THR A 82 -23.92 -12.06 -9.75
N LYS A 83 -23.93 -13.06 -10.64
CA LYS A 83 -24.66 -12.96 -11.91
C LYS A 83 -26.16 -12.73 -11.72
N THR A 84 -26.76 -13.34 -10.70
CA THR A 84 -28.19 -13.19 -10.38
C THR A 84 -28.50 -11.83 -9.74
N GLY A 85 -27.58 -11.30 -8.93
CA GLY A 85 -27.74 -9.99 -8.27
C GLY A 85 -27.41 -8.78 -9.16
N LEU A 86 -26.74 -8.98 -10.30
CA LEU A 86 -26.20 -7.90 -11.14
C LEU A 86 -27.27 -6.91 -11.62
N ASP A 87 -28.38 -7.39 -12.17
CA ASP A 87 -29.43 -6.53 -12.72
C ASP A 87 -30.08 -5.68 -11.63
N ARG A 88 -30.31 -6.28 -10.46
CA ARG A 88 -30.87 -5.58 -9.30
C ARG A 88 -29.92 -4.50 -8.80
N ALA A 89 -28.63 -4.83 -8.68
CA ALA A 89 -27.62 -3.88 -8.22
C ALA A 89 -27.40 -2.73 -9.20
N LEU A 90 -27.39 -2.98 -10.51
CA LEU A 90 -27.30 -1.93 -11.53
C LEU A 90 -28.53 -1.02 -11.50
N SER A 91 -29.73 -1.57 -11.34
CA SER A 91 -30.96 -0.79 -11.19
C SER A 91 -30.94 0.08 -9.93
N PHE A 92 -30.53 -0.47 -8.79
CA PHE A 92 -30.37 0.28 -7.54
C PHE A 92 -29.32 1.39 -7.68
N ALA A 93 -28.13 1.08 -8.21
CA ALA A 93 -27.06 2.06 -8.43
C ALA A 93 -27.52 3.18 -9.37
N ASN A 94 -28.27 2.85 -10.43
CA ASN A 94 -28.86 3.84 -11.33
C ASN A 94 -29.78 4.82 -10.59
N GLN A 95 -30.74 4.29 -9.82
CA GLN A 95 -31.68 5.10 -9.05
C GLN A 95 -30.96 5.98 -8.02
N LEU A 96 -29.96 5.43 -7.33
CA LEU A 96 -29.14 6.15 -6.36
C LEU A 96 -28.36 7.29 -7.02
N PHE A 97 -27.70 7.04 -8.15
CA PHE A 97 -26.88 8.05 -8.84
C PHE A 97 -27.73 9.17 -9.44
N LEU A 98 -28.89 8.83 -10.02
CA LEU A 98 -29.87 9.82 -10.48
C LEU A 98 -30.41 10.65 -9.32
N ALA A 99 -30.65 10.06 -8.14
CA ALA A 99 -31.11 10.77 -6.95
C ALA A 99 -30.04 11.72 -6.36
N PHE A 100 -28.76 11.34 -6.42
CA PHE A 100 -27.65 12.25 -6.12
C PHE A 100 -27.62 13.43 -7.10
N GLY A 101 -27.72 13.16 -8.40
CA GLY A 101 -27.78 14.20 -9.43
C GLY A 101 -28.95 15.16 -9.22
N ALA A 102 -30.13 14.64 -8.86
CA ALA A 102 -31.30 15.44 -8.52
C ALA A 102 -31.12 16.30 -7.25
N SER A 103 -30.20 15.90 -6.37
CA SER A 103 -29.78 16.61 -5.15
C SER A 103 -28.57 17.53 -5.39
N SER A 104 -28.14 17.72 -6.65
CA SER A 104 -26.95 18.49 -7.07
C SER A 104 -25.60 17.91 -6.62
N HIS A 105 -25.56 16.62 -6.32
CA HIS A 105 -24.33 15.88 -6.02
C HIS A 105 -23.91 15.07 -7.25
N ARG A 106 -22.64 15.15 -7.64
CA ARG A 106 -22.15 14.46 -8.85
C ARG A 106 -21.50 13.13 -8.47
N VAL A 107 -21.88 12.07 -9.19
CA VAL A 107 -21.24 10.74 -9.07
C VAL A 107 -20.32 10.52 -10.25
N LEU A 108 -19.08 10.11 -9.99
CA LEU A 108 -18.07 9.80 -11.00
C LEU A 108 -17.09 8.73 -10.52
N ILE A 109 -16.39 8.08 -11.46
CA ILE A 109 -15.19 7.31 -11.13
C ILE A 109 -14.07 8.32 -10.86
N ALA A 110 -13.41 8.19 -9.70
CA ALA A 110 -12.40 9.14 -9.25
C ALA A 110 -11.38 9.49 -10.35
N PRO A 111 -11.01 10.76 -10.52
CA PRO A 111 -10.02 11.15 -11.52
C PRO A 111 -8.65 10.58 -11.14
N ASN A 112 -7.78 10.37 -12.14
CA ASN A 112 -6.44 9.81 -11.89
C ASN A 112 -5.54 10.75 -11.07
N THR A 113 -5.90 12.03 -11.01
CA THR A 113 -5.18 13.06 -10.24
C THR A 113 -5.34 12.91 -8.74
N GLN A 114 -6.33 12.14 -8.27
CA GLN A 114 -6.64 11.98 -6.86
C GLN A 114 -6.21 10.60 -6.36
N GLN A 115 -5.45 10.59 -5.27
CA GLN A 115 -5.02 9.36 -4.60
C GLN A 115 -6.09 8.92 -3.59
N PHE A 116 -7.06 8.15 -4.10
CA PHE A 116 -8.16 7.62 -3.31
C PHE A 116 -8.03 6.12 -3.10
N HIS A 117 -8.30 5.69 -1.87
CA HIS A 117 -8.24 4.30 -1.46
C HIS A 117 -9.63 3.76 -1.21
N ARG A 118 -9.91 2.58 -1.78
CA ARG A 118 -11.15 1.83 -1.53
C ARG A 118 -11.12 1.26 -0.11
N ALA A 119 -12.22 1.36 0.63
CA ALA A 119 -12.36 0.67 1.91
C ALA A 119 -12.46 -0.85 1.72
N ASP A 120 -12.11 -1.60 2.76
CA ASP A 120 -12.31 -3.04 2.77
C ASP A 120 -13.80 -3.38 2.70
N VAL A 121 -14.11 -4.37 1.87
CA VAL A 121 -15.47 -4.87 1.64
C VAL A 121 -15.61 -6.20 2.36
N ASP A 122 -16.75 -6.42 3.00
CA ASP A 122 -17.16 -7.71 3.53
C ASP A 122 -18.59 -7.96 3.06
N GLU A 123 -18.77 -9.01 2.26
CA GLU A 123 -20.07 -9.39 1.73
C GLU A 123 -20.98 -10.06 2.76
N ARG A 124 -20.42 -10.54 3.88
CA ARG A 124 -21.19 -11.33 4.83
C ARG A 124 -22.21 -10.46 5.56
N GLU A 125 -23.46 -10.92 5.59
CA GLU A 125 -24.51 -10.26 6.36
C GLU A 125 -24.15 -10.22 7.85
N ASN A 126 -23.50 -11.25 8.38
CA ASN A 126 -23.04 -11.27 9.77
C ASN A 126 -21.55 -11.61 9.81
N PRO A 127 -20.66 -10.61 9.67
CA PRO A 127 -19.23 -10.86 9.70
C PRO A 127 -18.84 -11.32 11.11
N GLY A 128 -18.55 -12.61 11.26
CA GLY A 128 -18.02 -13.16 12.51
C GLY A 128 -16.60 -12.65 12.83
N LYS A 129 -16.03 -13.10 13.95
CA LYS A 129 -14.67 -12.73 14.37
C LYS A 129 -13.56 -13.27 13.46
N ASN A 130 -13.88 -14.27 12.64
CA ASN A 130 -12.91 -14.87 11.72
C ASN A 130 -12.69 -13.99 10.51
N ARG A 131 -11.42 -13.62 10.29
CA ARG A 131 -10.97 -13.00 9.04
C ARG A 131 -11.14 -14.00 7.92
N SER A 132 -12.08 -13.73 7.02
CA SER A 132 -12.25 -14.51 5.79
C SER A 132 -11.29 -13.98 4.73
N TYR A 133 -10.75 -14.87 3.90
CA TYR A 133 -10.00 -14.46 2.71
C TYR A 133 -10.98 -13.81 1.74
N ASN A 134 -10.89 -12.49 1.58
CA ASN A 134 -11.72 -11.76 0.64
C ASN A 134 -11.14 -11.90 -0.77
N ASN A 135 -11.88 -12.60 -1.64
CA ASN A 135 -11.54 -12.83 -3.03
C ASN A 135 -12.41 -12.02 -3.99
N LEU A 136 -13.06 -10.95 -3.53
CA LEU A 136 -13.83 -10.04 -4.36
C LEU A 136 -12.90 -9.21 -5.24
N TRP A 137 -13.41 -8.79 -6.40
CA TRP A 137 -12.68 -7.83 -7.22
C TRP A 137 -12.79 -6.41 -6.61
N SER A 138 -11.95 -5.52 -7.10
CA SER A 138 -12.02 -4.09 -6.81
C SER A 138 -11.79 -3.27 -8.09
N PRO A 139 -12.45 -2.12 -8.24
CA PRO A 139 -12.18 -1.22 -9.34
C PRO A 139 -10.79 -0.59 -9.19
N LEU A 140 -10.19 -0.20 -10.32
CA LEU A 140 -8.91 0.51 -10.34
C LEU A 140 -9.00 1.88 -9.67
N ARG A 141 -10.18 2.51 -9.71
CA ARG A 141 -10.47 3.82 -9.11
C ARG A 141 -11.83 3.78 -8.44
N CYS A 142 -11.94 4.40 -7.28
CA CYS A 142 -13.17 4.40 -6.48
C CYS A 142 -14.32 5.07 -7.24
N THR A 143 -15.54 4.54 -7.09
CA THR A 143 -16.74 5.28 -7.45
C THR A 143 -17.00 6.27 -6.33
N VAL A 144 -17.02 7.57 -6.64
CA VAL A 144 -17.16 8.62 -5.65
C VAL A 144 -18.36 9.51 -5.93
N VAL A 145 -19.01 9.95 -4.87
CA VAL A 145 -19.95 11.08 -4.89
C VAL A 145 -19.28 12.30 -4.27
N TYR A 146 -19.40 13.44 -4.93
CA TYR A 146 -18.97 14.72 -4.39
C TYR A 146 -20.13 15.44 -3.72
N ILE A 147 -19.96 15.70 -2.43
CA ILE A 147 -20.86 16.53 -1.64
C ILE A 147 -20.08 17.81 -1.27
N GLY A 148 -20.37 18.91 -1.97
CA GLY A 148 -19.50 20.09 -1.95
C GLY A 148 -18.15 19.75 -2.58
N THR A 149 -17.07 19.77 -1.79
CA THR A 149 -15.74 19.36 -2.24
C THR A 149 -15.23 18.07 -1.59
N VAL A 150 -16.05 17.45 -0.73
CA VAL A 150 -15.74 16.18 -0.06
C VAL A 150 -16.09 15.03 -1.00
N ALA A 151 -15.12 14.18 -1.28
CA ALA A 151 -15.36 12.91 -1.97
C ALA A 151 -15.74 11.82 -0.95
N ILE A 152 -16.80 11.09 -1.25
CA ILE A 152 -17.22 9.90 -0.50
C ILE A 152 -17.24 8.73 -1.46
N GLY A 153 -16.49 7.67 -1.15
CA GLY A 153 -16.48 6.42 -1.91
C GLY A 153 -17.78 5.63 -1.68
N LEU A 154 -18.28 5.00 -2.73
CA LEU A 154 -19.49 4.19 -2.72
C LEU A 154 -19.19 2.79 -3.27
N THR A 155 -19.66 1.77 -2.56
CA THR A 155 -19.63 0.37 -2.97
C THR A 155 -21.03 -0.23 -2.79
N VAL A 156 -21.57 -0.89 -3.82
CA VAL A 156 -22.79 -1.69 -3.69
C VAL A 156 -22.40 -3.16 -3.60
N ILE A 157 -22.91 -3.84 -2.59
CA ILE A 157 -22.54 -5.20 -2.23
C ILE A 157 -23.81 -6.05 -2.21
N GLU A 158 -23.82 -7.18 -2.91
CA GLU A 158 -24.81 -8.23 -2.66
C GLU A 158 -24.34 -9.01 -1.43
N MET A 159 -25.19 -9.10 -0.41
CA MET A 159 -24.81 -9.74 0.84
C MET A 159 -24.87 -11.25 0.73
N SER A 160 -23.98 -11.96 1.42
CA SER A 160 -24.08 -13.40 1.65
C SER A 160 -24.73 -13.69 3.00
N GLU A 161 -25.45 -14.80 3.05
CA GLU A 161 -25.98 -15.38 4.27
C GLU A 161 -25.37 -16.78 4.50
N GLU A 162 -25.14 -17.10 5.77
CA GLU A 162 -24.64 -18.40 6.18
C GLU A 162 -25.79 -19.42 6.12
N VAL A 163 -25.73 -20.33 5.15
CA VAL A 163 -26.76 -21.34 4.89
C VAL A 163 -26.13 -22.73 4.95
N GLU A 164 -26.93 -23.70 5.36
CA GLU A 164 -26.52 -25.11 5.31
C GLU A 164 -26.35 -25.55 3.85
N ALA A 165 -25.14 -26.00 3.58
CA ALA A 165 -24.68 -26.45 2.29
C ALA A 165 -24.39 -27.94 2.36
N ARG A 166 -24.83 -28.67 1.34
CA ARG A 166 -24.40 -30.04 1.12
C ARG A 166 -23.31 -30.07 0.08
N TYR A 167 -22.26 -30.84 0.36
CA TYR A 167 -21.20 -31.08 -0.61
C TYR A 167 -21.63 -32.19 -1.58
N VAL A 168 -21.79 -31.86 -2.85
CA VAL A 168 -22.27 -32.77 -3.89
C VAL A 168 -21.33 -32.68 -5.09
N ALA A 169 -20.65 -33.79 -5.40
CA ALA A 169 -19.83 -33.95 -6.61
C ALA A 169 -18.78 -32.83 -6.86
N GLY A 170 -18.19 -32.27 -5.80
CA GLY A 170 -17.16 -31.22 -5.92
C GLY A 170 -17.64 -29.81 -5.59
N GLU A 171 -18.94 -29.59 -5.44
CA GLU A 171 -19.54 -28.27 -5.24
C GLU A 171 -20.44 -28.23 -4.01
N TYR A 172 -20.56 -27.03 -3.43
CA TYR A 172 -21.50 -26.78 -2.33
C TYR A 172 -22.83 -26.30 -2.90
N VAL A 173 -23.88 -27.06 -2.63
CA VAL A 173 -25.25 -26.71 -3.02
C VAL A 173 -26.04 -26.42 -1.76
N ARG A 174 -26.88 -25.38 -1.77
CA ARG A 174 -27.80 -25.13 -0.65
C ARG A 174 -28.66 -26.36 -0.42
N VAL A 175 -28.90 -26.71 0.84
CA VAL A 175 -29.77 -27.84 1.18
C VAL A 175 -31.19 -27.66 0.61
N SER A 176 -31.69 -26.43 0.51
CA SER A 176 -32.97 -26.09 -0.12
C SER A 176 -33.05 -26.43 -1.61
N ASP A 177 -31.92 -26.31 -2.31
CA ASP A 177 -31.83 -26.42 -3.77
C ASP A 177 -31.40 -27.82 -4.20
N TYR A 178 -31.06 -28.69 -3.25
CA TYR A 178 -30.64 -30.05 -3.50
C TYR A 178 -31.83 -30.94 -3.87
N ILE A 179 -31.83 -31.45 -5.10
CA ILE A 179 -32.79 -32.46 -5.56
C ILE A 179 -32.11 -33.84 -5.51
N PRO A 180 -32.55 -34.76 -4.63
CA PRO A 180 -31.97 -36.09 -4.55
C PRO A 180 -32.09 -36.85 -5.87
N LYS A 181 -30.97 -37.38 -6.38
CA LYS A 181 -30.93 -38.08 -7.68
C LYS A 181 -31.63 -39.45 -7.69
N ARG A 182 -32.01 -40.01 -6.52
CA ARG A 182 -32.66 -41.33 -6.42
C ARG A 182 -33.81 -41.31 -5.41
N ARG A 183 -35.01 -41.69 -5.85
CA ARG A 183 -36.12 -42.11 -4.96
C ARG A 183 -36.06 -43.64 -4.83
N GLY A 184 -35.42 -44.14 -3.77
CA GLY A 184 -35.34 -45.58 -3.51
C GLY A 184 -34.91 -45.88 -2.08
N ARG A 185 -35.44 -46.98 -1.52
CA ARG A 185 -35.32 -47.40 -0.10
C ARG A 185 -33.89 -47.68 0.40
N TYR A 186 -32.91 -47.63 -0.51
CA TYR A 186 -31.48 -47.89 -0.26
C TYR A 186 -30.55 -46.79 -0.79
N ALA A 187 -31.07 -45.58 -1.05
CA ALA A 187 -30.23 -44.44 -1.40
C ALA A 187 -29.53 -43.92 -0.14
N LEU A 188 -28.33 -44.44 0.14
CA LEU A 188 -27.43 -43.85 1.14
C LEU A 188 -26.93 -42.51 0.59
N ASP A 189 -27.45 -41.43 1.15
CA ASP A 189 -27.11 -40.06 0.80
C ASP A 189 -26.13 -39.53 1.86
N ASP A 190 -24.93 -40.12 1.91
CA ASP A 190 -23.91 -39.90 2.95
C ASP A 190 -23.14 -38.57 2.76
N GLY A 191 -23.85 -37.51 2.38
CA GLY A 191 -23.30 -36.16 2.29
C GLY A 191 -23.38 -35.46 3.64
N TRP A 192 -22.24 -35.10 4.21
CA TRP A 192 -22.17 -34.21 5.37
C TRP A 192 -22.64 -32.79 4.99
N THR A 193 -23.32 -32.13 5.92
CA THR A 193 -23.74 -30.74 5.78
C THR A 193 -22.76 -29.82 6.48
N SER A 194 -22.58 -28.63 5.93
CA SER A 194 -21.70 -27.61 6.49
C SER A 194 -22.28 -26.23 6.28
N LYS A 195 -22.02 -25.32 7.18
CA LYS A 195 -22.42 -23.93 7.00
C LYS A 195 -21.49 -23.25 6.00
N ARG A 196 -22.05 -22.65 4.96
CA ARG A 196 -21.32 -21.88 3.93
C ARG A 196 -22.05 -20.60 3.62
N GLU A 197 -21.27 -19.61 3.20
CA GLU A 197 -21.77 -18.31 2.75
C GLU A 197 -22.32 -18.43 1.32
N PHE A 198 -23.57 -18.04 1.11
CA PHE A 198 -24.15 -17.94 -0.22
C PHE A 198 -24.80 -16.58 -0.46
N PRO A 199 -24.79 -16.07 -1.71
CA PRO A 199 -25.39 -14.79 -2.06
C PRO A 199 -26.90 -14.76 -1.81
N SER A 200 -27.37 -13.85 -0.96
CA SER A 200 -28.78 -13.74 -0.54
C SER A 200 -29.66 -12.97 -1.52
N GLY A 201 -29.08 -12.27 -2.50
CA GLY A 201 -29.80 -11.34 -3.38
C GLY A 201 -30.20 -10.01 -2.73
N ARG A 202 -29.93 -9.82 -1.43
CA ARG A 202 -30.14 -8.57 -0.69
C ARG A 202 -28.95 -7.65 -0.84
N LEU A 203 -29.19 -6.35 -0.96
CA LEU A 203 -28.13 -5.38 -1.21
C LEU A 203 -27.68 -4.66 0.07
N CYS A 204 -26.44 -4.22 0.07
CA CYS A 204 -25.84 -3.34 1.05
C CYS A 204 -25.13 -2.20 0.31
N LEU A 205 -25.41 -0.96 0.70
CA LEU A 205 -24.60 0.19 0.28
C LEU A 205 -23.56 0.46 1.35
N GLN A 206 -22.28 0.44 0.99
CA GLN A 206 -21.20 0.93 1.82
C GLN A 206 -20.73 2.29 1.30
N ALA A 207 -20.74 3.29 2.17
CA ALA A 207 -20.06 4.56 1.94
C ALA A 207 -18.81 4.64 2.82
N TYR A 208 -17.75 5.24 2.30
CA TYR A 208 -16.50 5.38 3.03
C TYR A 208 -15.75 6.64 2.64
N SER A 209 -14.84 7.06 3.51
CA SER A 209 -13.88 8.12 3.21
C SER A 209 -12.77 7.53 2.35
N PRO A 210 -12.56 8.03 1.12
CA PRO A 210 -11.49 7.55 0.24
C PRO A 210 -10.12 8.12 0.62
N TYR A 211 -10.07 9.04 1.59
CA TYR A 211 -8.84 9.68 2.07
C TYR A 211 -8.15 8.76 3.07
N TRP A 212 -6.88 8.44 2.82
CA TRP A 212 -6.09 7.52 3.65
C TRP A 212 -5.97 7.96 5.12
N LEU A 213 -6.03 9.27 5.38
CA LEU A 213 -5.94 9.87 6.71
C LEU A 213 -7.24 9.86 7.51
N ALA A 214 -8.38 9.73 6.84
CA ALA A 214 -9.69 9.81 7.48
C ALA A 214 -10.38 8.45 7.38
N LYS A 215 -10.30 7.67 8.47
CA LYS A 215 -10.99 6.38 8.56
C LYS A 215 -12.45 6.61 8.95
N TRP A 216 -13.33 6.54 7.95
CA TRP A 216 -14.77 6.63 8.13
C TRP A 216 -15.47 5.68 7.17
N THR A 217 -16.43 4.90 7.68
CA THR A 217 -17.22 3.93 6.90
C THR A 217 -18.63 3.86 7.49
N GLN A 218 -19.64 3.85 6.63
CA GLN A 218 -21.04 3.66 6.98
C GLN A 218 -21.69 2.66 6.02
N GLN A 219 -22.58 1.82 6.54
CA GLN A 219 -23.26 0.79 5.75
C GLN A 219 -24.79 0.85 5.94
N TRP A 220 -25.52 0.68 4.85
CA TRP A 220 -26.98 0.51 4.86
C TRP A 220 -27.31 -0.85 4.24
N ARG A 221 -27.79 -1.76 5.08
CA ARG A 221 -28.15 -3.12 4.70
C ARG A 221 -29.63 -3.22 4.45
N GLU A 222 -30.00 -3.91 3.37
CA GLU A 222 -31.36 -4.31 3.09
C GLU A 222 -31.80 -5.42 4.06
N THR A 223 -32.96 -5.25 4.67
CA THR A 223 -33.56 -6.28 5.53
C THR A 223 -34.82 -6.82 4.87
N ARG A 224 -35.35 -7.95 5.37
CA ARG A 224 -36.57 -8.56 4.82
C ARG A 224 -37.76 -7.59 4.80
N ASP A 225 -37.82 -6.69 5.77
CA ASP A 225 -38.94 -5.76 5.94
C ASP A 225 -38.70 -4.40 5.25
N HIS A 226 -37.45 -4.09 4.87
CA HIS A 226 -37.08 -2.76 4.37
C HIS A 226 -36.18 -2.85 3.14
N ASP A 227 -36.76 -2.47 1.99
CA ASP A 227 -36.03 -2.34 0.74
C ASP A 227 -35.06 -1.15 0.77
N ILE A 228 -33.89 -1.33 0.17
CA ILE A 228 -32.82 -0.34 0.13
C ILE A 228 -33.16 0.83 -0.80
N VAL A 229 -33.97 0.61 -1.83
CA VAL A 229 -34.39 1.66 -2.78
C VAL A 229 -35.21 2.74 -2.06
N GLY A 230 -36.14 2.34 -1.19
CA GLY A 230 -36.94 3.27 -0.39
C GLY A 230 -36.11 4.11 0.60
N ARG A 231 -34.90 3.66 0.94
CA ARG A 231 -33.98 4.36 1.85
C ARG A 231 -33.10 5.40 1.16
N ILE A 232 -33.09 5.47 -0.18
CA ILE A 232 -32.26 6.42 -0.94
C ILE A 232 -32.37 7.88 -0.42
N PRO A 233 -33.57 8.44 -0.17
CA PRO A 233 -33.67 9.80 0.34
C PRO A 233 -33.03 10.00 1.72
N THR A 234 -33.09 8.98 2.58
CA THR A 234 -32.48 8.98 3.92
C THR A 234 -30.95 8.87 3.80
N ILE A 235 -30.46 7.96 2.95
CA ILE A 235 -29.04 7.77 2.67
C ILE A 235 -28.41 9.10 2.21
N ILE A 236 -29.04 9.80 1.26
CA ILE A 236 -28.52 11.09 0.78
C ILE A 236 -28.40 12.10 1.92
N ARG A 237 -29.42 12.22 2.78
CA ARG A 237 -29.40 13.15 3.92
C ARG A 237 -28.33 12.78 4.95
N GLU A 238 -28.13 11.49 5.20
CA GLU A 238 -27.08 11.02 6.11
C GLU A 238 -25.70 11.30 5.55
N LEU A 239 -25.49 11.08 4.24
CA LEU A 239 -24.23 11.41 3.57
C LEU A 239 -23.95 12.91 3.53
N GLU A 240 -24.97 13.75 3.35
CA GLU A 240 -24.83 15.20 3.45
C GLU A 240 -24.33 15.64 4.83
N LYS A 241 -24.81 15.00 5.91
CA LYS A 241 -24.32 15.24 7.27
C LYS A 241 -22.91 14.70 7.46
N ALA A 242 -22.67 13.47 7.01
CA ALA A 242 -21.39 12.78 7.12
C ALA A 242 -20.27 13.50 6.36
N ALA A 243 -20.57 14.20 5.27
CA ALA A 243 -19.59 15.00 4.54
C ALA A 243 -18.86 16.02 5.46
N SER A 244 -19.58 16.61 6.43
CA SER A 244 -18.98 17.52 7.41
C SER A 244 -18.06 16.80 8.39
N GLU A 245 -18.43 15.59 8.81
CA GLU A 245 -17.61 14.74 9.68
C GLU A 245 -16.34 14.28 8.96
N VAL A 246 -16.47 13.80 7.73
CA VAL A 246 -15.33 13.36 6.90
C VAL A 246 -14.36 14.51 6.67
N ALA A 247 -14.85 15.71 6.35
CA ALA A 247 -13.99 16.89 6.19
C ALA A 247 -13.18 17.19 7.45
N ARG A 248 -13.81 17.13 8.63
CA ARG A 248 -13.14 17.30 9.92
C ARG A 248 -12.06 16.23 10.15
N LEU A 249 -12.37 14.97 9.89
CA LEU A 249 -11.42 13.86 10.05
C LEU A 249 -10.20 13.98 9.12
N VAL A 250 -10.41 14.46 7.88
CA VAL A 250 -9.30 14.70 6.94
C VAL A 250 -8.39 15.81 7.46
N GLU A 251 -8.97 16.92 7.93
CA GLU A 251 -8.19 18.03 8.48
C GLU A 251 -7.39 17.62 9.73
N GLU A 252 -8.00 16.87 10.64
CA GLU A 252 -7.33 16.33 11.83
C GLU A 252 -6.21 15.35 11.46
N GLY A 253 -6.44 14.50 10.46
CA GLY A 253 -5.46 13.55 9.96
C GLY A 253 -4.24 14.24 9.34
N GLU A 254 -4.44 15.27 8.53
CA GLU A 254 -3.35 16.04 7.92
C GLU A 254 -2.50 16.78 8.98
N ARG A 255 -3.14 17.34 10.01
CA ARG A 255 -2.43 17.96 11.14
C ARG A 255 -1.53 16.95 11.87
N ARG A 256 -2.01 15.72 12.09
CA ARG A 256 -1.21 14.66 12.74
C ARG A 256 -0.06 14.19 11.85
N ALA A 257 -0.33 13.98 10.56
CA ALA A 257 0.68 13.56 9.60
C ALA A 257 1.81 14.60 9.45
N GLU A 258 1.48 15.88 9.49
CA GLU A 258 2.48 16.96 9.47
C GLU A 258 3.39 16.93 10.71
N LEU A 259 2.80 16.77 11.91
CA LEU A 259 3.59 16.63 13.14
C LEU A 259 4.50 15.39 13.12
N GLU A 260 4.01 14.27 12.59
CA GLU A 260 4.81 13.05 12.43
C GLU A 260 5.95 13.23 11.41
N ARG A 261 5.70 13.91 10.28
CA ARG A 261 6.74 14.26 9.30
C ARG A 261 7.86 15.09 9.93
N GLN A 262 7.50 16.08 10.74
CA GLN A 262 8.48 16.92 11.44
C GLN A 262 9.30 16.13 12.45
N ARG A 263 8.65 15.25 13.24
CA ARG A 263 9.34 14.35 14.19
C ARG A 263 10.30 13.40 13.48
N TRP A 264 9.84 12.78 12.39
CA TRP A 264 10.66 11.87 11.60
C TRP A 264 11.87 12.58 10.98
N ALA A 265 11.68 13.78 10.44
CA ALA A 265 12.78 14.57 9.89
C ALA A 265 13.82 14.94 10.96
N ALA A 266 13.37 15.33 12.16
CA ALA A 266 14.26 15.62 13.28
C ALA A 266 15.03 14.37 13.75
N GLN A 267 14.36 13.21 13.81
CA GLN A 267 15.00 11.94 14.17
C GLN A 267 16.03 11.50 13.13
N GLN A 268 15.72 11.63 11.84
CA GLN A 268 16.65 11.34 10.75
C GLN A 268 17.89 12.25 10.80
N GLU A 269 17.71 13.52 11.14
CA GLU A 269 18.83 14.44 11.33
C GLU A 269 19.73 14.02 12.50
N GLN A 270 19.15 13.59 13.62
CA GLN A 270 19.92 13.06 14.75
C GLN A 270 20.70 11.80 14.36
N TRP A 271 20.05 10.83 13.70
CA TRP A 271 20.73 9.63 13.23
C TRP A 271 21.86 9.92 12.26
N ARG A 272 21.68 10.86 11.32
CA ARG A 272 22.76 11.25 10.40
C ARG A 272 23.97 11.83 11.12
N ARG A 273 23.75 12.60 12.19
CA ARG A 273 24.83 13.15 13.03
C ARG A 273 25.54 12.06 13.81
N GLU A 274 24.79 11.19 14.48
CA GLU A 274 25.36 10.05 15.22
C GLU A 274 26.14 9.11 14.30
N GLU A 275 25.65 8.84 13.10
CA GLU A 275 26.38 8.03 12.11
C GLU A 275 27.63 8.74 11.57
N ALA A 276 27.59 10.06 11.40
CA ALA A 276 28.77 10.84 11.01
C ALA A 276 29.83 10.82 12.13
N GLU A 277 29.42 10.99 13.39
CA GLU A 277 30.31 10.91 14.56
C GLU A 277 30.92 9.51 14.71
N LYS A 278 30.11 8.45 14.54
CA LYS A 278 30.61 7.07 14.55
C LYS A 278 31.61 6.81 13.43
N ARG A 279 31.34 7.31 12.22
CA ARG A 279 32.27 7.19 11.09
C ARG A 279 33.57 7.94 11.33
N ALA A 280 33.50 9.16 11.87
CA ALA A 280 34.68 9.94 12.23
C ALA A 280 35.52 9.25 13.32
N ALA A 281 34.88 8.77 14.39
CA ALA A 281 35.55 8.04 15.46
C ALA A 281 36.21 6.75 14.94
N LYS A 282 35.52 6.02 14.06
CA LYS A 282 36.06 4.82 13.41
C LYS A 282 37.26 5.15 12.51
N ALA A 283 37.17 6.19 11.69
CA ALA A 283 38.28 6.63 10.84
C ALA A 283 39.51 7.03 11.65
N ILE A 284 39.32 7.72 12.79
CA ILE A 284 40.41 8.05 13.72
C ILE A 284 41.03 6.77 14.29
N GLN A 285 40.21 5.80 14.70
CA GLN A 285 40.71 4.54 15.28
C GLN A 285 41.48 3.72 14.24
N GLU A 286 40.92 3.53 13.05
CA GLU A 286 41.56 2.80 11.94
C GLU A 286 42.88 3.46 11.52
N SER A 287 42.91 4.80 11.43
CA SER A 287 44.15 5.54 11.11
C SER A 287 45.22 5.40 12.21
N LYS A 288 44.82 5.37 13.49
CA LYS A 288 45.75 5.12 14.61
C LYS A 288 46.30 3.70 14.60
N GLU A 289 45.45 2.70 14.35
CA GLU A 289 45.85 1.30 14.26
C GLU A 289 46.85 1.10 13.11
N GLU A 290 46.57 1.67 11.94
CA GLU A 290 47.46 1.66 10.78
C GLU A 290 48.82 2.34 11.08
N LEU A 291 48.82 3.48 11.78
CA LEU A 291 50.05 4.15 12.17
C LEU A 291 50.87 3.34 13.18
N LEU A 292 50.22 2.64 14.12
CA LEU A 292 50.92 1.73 15.04
C LEU A 292 51.55 0.55 14.30
N GLU A 293 50.84 -0.02 13.33
CA GLU A 293 51.36 -1.11 12.47
C GLU A 293 52.59 -0.66 11.67
N ILE A 294 52.57 0.56 11.13
CA ILE A 294 53.73 1.17 10.45
C ILE A 294 54.90 1.34 11.41
N ILE A 295 54.67 1.84 12.64
CA ILE A 295 55.72 2.00 13.66
C ILE A 295 56.32 0.65 14.04
N GLU A 296 55.52 -0.39 14.24
CA GLU A 296 56.01 -1.74 14.56
C GLU A 296 56.85 -2.32 13.40
N THR A 297 56.39 -2.14 12.16
CA THR A 297 57.12 -2.55 10.95
C THR A 297 58.46 -1.81 10.81
N TRP A 298 58.49 -0.51 11.11
CA TRP A 298 59.74 0.25 11.14
C TRP A 298 60.67 -0.19 12.28
N ALA A 299 60.14 -0.39 13.49
CA ALA A 299 60.93 -0.80 14.65
C ALA A 299 61.56 -2.19 14.47
N THR A 300 60.82 -3.14 13.87
CA THR A 300 61.35 -4.46 13.52
C THR A 300 62.44 -4.36 12.45
N SER A 301 62.24 -3.55 11.42
CA SER A 301 63.24 -3.29 10.38
C SER A 301 64.52 -2.67 10.95
N LYS A 302 64.39 -1.68 11.84
CA LYS A 302 65.54 -1.04 12.50
C LYS A 302 66.29 -2.01 13.41
N ARG A 303 65.59 -2.84 14.20
CA ARG A 303 66.21 -3.87 15.06
C ARG A 303 66.96 -4.91 14.23
N LEU A 304 66.44 -5.30 13.08
CA LEU A 304 67.11 -6.23 12.16
C LEU A 304 68.39 -5.62 11.60
N GLU A 305 68.36 -4.36 11.15
CA GLU A 305 69.55 -3.65 10.67
C GLU A 305 70.59 -3.43 11.78
N GLU A 306 70.17 -3.08 13.00
CA GLU A 306 71.07 -2.99 14.16
C GLU A 306 71.73 -4.33 14.49
N PHE A 307 70.98 -5.44 14.41
CA PHE A 307 71.54 -6.79 14.59
C PHE A 307 72.58 -7.11 13.52
N PHE A 308 72.31 -6.81 12.25
CA PHE A 308 73.27 -7.01 11.17
C PHE A 308 74.52 -6.16 11.35
N ALA A 309 74.37 -4.89 11.76
CA ALA A 309 75.50 -4.00 12.01
C ALA A 309 76.36 -4.44 13.21
N ASP A 310 75.75 -4.84 14.34
CA ASP A 310 76.48 -5.34 15.52
C ASP A 310 77.20 -6.67 15.23
N THR A 311 76.57 -7.57 14.48
CA THR A 311 77.21 -8.83 14.06
C THR A 311 78.39 -8.61 13.11
N GLU A 312 78.28 -7.69 12.15
CA GLU A 312 79.39 -7.28 11.28
C GLU A 312 80.54 -6.64 12.09
N GLN A 313 80.22 -5.79 13.08
CA GLN A 313 81.22 -5.14 13.93
C GLN A 313 81.98 -6.16 14.81
N ARG A 314 81.29 -7.15 15.37
CA ARG A 314 81.92 -8.22 16.16
C ARG A 314 82.80 -9.14 15.31
N LEU A 315 82.41 -9.39 14.06
CA LEU A 315 83.19 -10.18 13.09
C LEU A 315 84.51 -9.51 12.69
N ALA A 316 84.66 -8.19 12.87
CA ALA A 316 85.90 -7.47 12.60
C ALA A 316 87.09 -7.94 13.47
N ASN A 317 86.82 -8.62 14.59
CA ASN A 317 87.84 -9.12 15.53
C ASN A 317 88.25 -10.60 15.33
N PHE A 318 87.63 -11.32 14.38
CA PHE A 318 87.90 -12.75 14.14
C PHE A 318 89.00 -13.01 13.08
N PRO A 319 89.68 -14.17 13.09
CA PRO A 319 90.64 -14.57 12.04
C PRO A 319 90.04 -14.55 10.62
N ASN A 320 90.85 -14.25 9.60
CA ASN A 320 90.38 -13.92 8.25
C ASN A 320 89.54 -15.01 7.54
N ASP A 321 89.82 -16.30 7.79
CA ASP A 321 89.13 -17.40 7.09
C ASP A 321 87.73 -17.66 7.67
N GLU A 322 87.56 -17.61 9.00
CA GLU A 322 86.23 -17.73 9.66
C GLU A 322 85.37 -16.47 9.42
N ARG A 323 86.01 -15.31 9.29
CA ARG A 323 85.34 -14.04 8.97
C ARG A 323 84.64 -14.07 7.62
N LYS A 324 85.27 -14.65 6.59
CA LYS A 324 84.72 -14.70 5.22
C LYS A 324 83.45 -15.54 5.12
N ASP A 325 83.46 -16.76 5.66
CA ASP A 325 82.29 -17.67 5.59
C ASP A 325 81.08 -17.09 6.34
N THR A 326 81.33 -16.50 7.51
CA THR A 326 80.27 -15.89 8.33
C THR A 326 79.70 -14.62 7.67
N MET A 327 80.52 -13.83 6.98
CA MET A 327 80.07 -12.65 6.22
C MET A 327 79.20 -13.04 5.01
N ASP A 328 79.53 -14.13 4.30
CA ASP A 328 78.72 -14.62 3.18
C ASP A 328 77.40 -15.25 3.65
N ARG A 329 77.33 -15.77 4.88
CA ARG A 329 76.07 -16.18 5.52
C ARG A 329 75.21 -14.97 5.90
N LEU A 330 75.80 -13.91 6.45
CA LEU A 330 75.10 -12.65 6.76
C LEU A 330 74.49 -12.01 5.51
N LYS A 331 75.24 -11.93 4.40
CA LYS A 331 74.72 -11.41 3.12
C LYS A 331 73.53 -12.20 2.59
N ARG A 332 73.56 -13.54 2.73
CA ARG A 332 72.44 -14.40 2.33
C ARG A 332 71.23 -14.20 3.25
N ALA A 333 71.44 -14.04 4.55
CA ALA A 333 70.37 -13.74 5.50
C ALA A 333 69.72 -12.37 5.21
N ARG A 334 70.52 -11.33 4.94
CA ARG A 334 70.03 -9.99 4.56
C ARG A 334 69.22 -10.00 3.27
N LYS A 335 69.66 -10.77 2.27
CA LYS A 335 68.94 -10.95 0.99
C LYS A 335 67.63 -11.74 1.15
N LEU A 336 67.52 -12.61 2.15
CA LEU A 336 66.34 -13.43 2.40
C LEU A 336 65.24 -12.67 3.16
N ILE A 337 65.63 -11.74 4.03
CA ILE A 337 64.69 -10.89 4.78
C ILE A 337 64.15 -9.74 3.92
N GLY A 338 64.95 -9.21 2.98
CA GLY A 338 64.56 -8.08 2.14
C GLY A 338 64.58 -6.76 2.91
N SER A 339 64.86 -5.65 2.21
CA SER A 339 64.75 -4.31 2.81
C SER A 339 63.27 -3.92 2.81
N ILE A 340 62.65 -3.92 3.98
CA ILE A 340 61.31 -3.38 4.17
C ILE A 340 61.48 -1.89 4.38
N ASP A 341 61.27 -1.10 3.33
CA ASP A 341 61.41 0.36 3.40
C ASP A 341 60.15 0.95 4.03
N ALA A 342 60.17 1.12 5.35
CA ALA A 342 59.03 1.65 6.08
C ALA A 342 58.66 3.10 5.70
N LEU A 343 59.56 3.81 5.00
CA LEU A 343 59.28 5.13 4.44
C LEU A 343 58.23 5.06 3.33
N ASP A 344 58.30 4.07 2.43
CA ASP A 344 57.31 3.88 1.36
C ASP A 344 55.90 3.55 1.94
N GLN A 345 55.84 2.83 3.06
CA GLN A 345 54.58 2.55 3.74
C GLN A 345 54.00 3.77 4.45
N PHE A 346 54.85 4.62 5.04
CA PHE A 346 54.41 5.88 5.65
C PHE A 346 53.91 6.89 4.60
N GLU A 347 54.52 6.96 3.41
CA GLU A 347 54.00 7.80 2.31
C GLU A 347 52.62 7.35 1.81
N SER A 348 52.27 6.07 1.98
CA SER A 348 50.96 5.52 1.63
C SER A 348 49.88 5.68 2.71
N TRP A 349 50.27 6.07 3.93
CA TRP A 349 49.36 6.28 5.06
C TRP A 349 48.49 7.52 4.84
N LYS A 350 47.19 7.40 5.16
CA LYS A 350 46.23 8.52 5.05
C LYS A 350 45.83 9.05 6.42
N ALA A 351 45.88 10.37 6.56
CA ALA A 351 45.36 11.03 7.75
C ALA A 351 43.82 10.82 7.86
N PRO A 352 43.24 10.88 9.07
CA PRO A 352 41.80 10.74 9.26
C PRO A 352 40.95 11.73 8.46
N GLU A 353 41.51 12.89 8.11
CA GLU A 353 40.86 13.96 7.34
C GLU A 353 40.88 13.70 5.81
N ASP A 354 41.78 12.83 5.34
CA ASP A 354 42.00 12.49 3.92
C ASP A 354 41.28 11.19 3.52
N ARG A 355 40.35 10.69 4.35
CA ARG A 355 39.70 9.37 4.24
C ARG A 355 38.20 9.43 3.91
#